data_AF-A0A3N5JI19-F1
#
_entry.id   AF-A0A3N5JI19-F1
#
_cell.length_a   1.000
_cell.length_b   1.000
_cell.length_c   1.000
_cell.angle_alpha   90.00
_cell.angle_beta   90.00
_cell.angle_gamma   90.00
#
_symmetry.space_group_name_H-M   'P 1'
#
loop_
_entity.id
_entity.type
_entity.pdbx_description
1 polymer ?
#
loop_
_entity_poly.entity_id
_entity_poly.type
_entity_poly.pdbx_seq_one_letter_code
_entity_poly.pdbx_strand_id
1 'polypeptide(L)'
;MATSRGSSGLFAAFVALLLLSASTPLLAQQDYVGAAFCANCHPLDPSEADNYGDWRISGHRFILQEGVHAQHRPLPLPAGRSWDEISFVIGGHATKALYLDETGKLITSTVDREGLPVDGMNQYNLLTGEWSDFLPGEDRPYDCGRCHTTGYSDRGSMPGLPGTVGNWVFPGVQCEVCHGPGNTMEVNQLAEACGTCHKHPDTDGIEAANGFIRSEGQYSEHVAGAHAELACVSCHNPHKDAQFGIKNECESCHTDIAESYALDLMAQAGVECADCHMPPATLSGQPLGPHEGDRKTHLFTINTDPYATMFTEDGSSVKLTDGKASVTLDFACQRCHGGHSLNTLSVFAKGFHERQLDRLQSGVGLNDW
;
A
#
# COMPACT_ATOMS: atom_id res chain seq x y z
N MET A 1 -102.69 -22.07 6.44
CA MET A 1 -102.62 -20.82 7.21
C MET A 1 -101.17 -20.36 7.24
N ALA A 2 -100.93 -19.11 6.85
CA ALA A 2 -99.65 -18.41 6.78
C ALA A 2 -98.90 -18.41 8.13
N THR A 3 -97.58 -18.33 8.22
CA THR A 3 -96.75 -17.18 7.82
C THR A 3 -95.25 -17.52 7.88
N SER A 4 -94.47 -16.64 7.26
CA SER A 4 -93.04 -16.64 7.00
C SER A 4 -92.13 -16.38 8.21
N ARG A 5 -90.84 -16.71 8.01
CA ARG A 5 -89.57 -15.98 8.34
C ARG A 5 -88.50 -17.07 8.59
N GLY A 6 -87.35 -17.16 7.94
CA GLY A 6 -86.56 -16.19 7.21
C GLY A 6 -85.22 -16.03 7.94
N SER A 7 -84.15 -16.68 7.48
CA SER A 7 -82.75 -16.25 7.66
C SER A 7 -81.77 -17.24 7.01
N SER A 8 -81.32 -16.82 5.83
CA SER A 8 -80.00 -16.97 5.20
C SER A 8 -78.95 -17.86 5.87
N GLY A 9 -78.40 -18.77 5.07
CA GLY A 9 -77.23 -19.57 5.41
C GLY A 9 -75.89 -18.83 5.24
N LEU A 10 -74.84 -19.44 5.78
CA LEU A 10 -73.46 -19.25 5.34
C LEU A 10 -72.71 -20.57 5.55
N PHE A 11 -72.31 -21.15 4.42
CA PHE A 11 -71.40 -22.28 4.31
C PHE A 11 -70.00 -21.83 4.78
N ALA A 12 -69.43 -22.51 5.78
CA ALA A 12 -68.03 -22.34 6.16
C ALA A 12 -67.15 -23.15 5.21
N ALA A 13 -66.43 -22.47 4.31
CA ALA A 13 -65.37 -23.06 3.49
C ALA A 13 -64.05 -23.05 4.29
N PHE A 14 -63.54 -24.23 4.63
CA PHE A 14 -62.20 -24.41 5.17
C PHE A 14 -61.17 -24.23 4.03
N VAL A 15 -60.46 -23.11 4.03
CA VAL A 15 -59.26 -22.91 3.20
C VAL A 15 -58.07 -23.45 4.01
N ALA A 16 -57.50 -24.56 3.56
CA ALA A 16 -56.23 -25.07 4.07
C ALA A 16 -55.09 -24.18 3.56
N LEU A 17 -54.52 -23.37 4.46
CA LEU A 17 -53.35 -22.55 4.19
C LEU A 17 -52.10 -23.45 4.25
N LEU A 18 -51.59 -23.86 3.09
CA LEU A 18 -50.28 -24.49 2.93
C LEU A 18 -49.19 -23.43 3.19
N LEU A 19 -48.66 -23.39 4.41
CA LEU A 19 -47.46 -22.63 4.75
C LEU A 19 -46.24 -23.34 4.15
N LEU A 20 -45.85 -22.95 2.93
CA LEU A 20 -44.48 -23.20 2.46
C LEU A 20 -43.53 -22.31 3.27
N SER A 21 -42.91 -22.89 4.30
CA SER A 21 -41.74 -22.31 4.94
C SER A 21 -40.58 -22.37 3.95
N ALA A 22 -40.39 -21.30 3.18
CA ALA A 22 -39.13 -21.04 2.50
C ALA A 22 -38.07 -20.77 3.57
N SER A 23 -37.35 -21.82 3.98
CA SER A 23 -36.12 -21.67 4.73
C SER A 23 -35.06 -21.09 3.79
N THR A 24 -35.02 -19.77 3.71
CA THR A 24 -33.84 -19.07 3.23
C THR A 24 -32.67 -19.44 4.14
N PRO A 25 -31.52 -19.90 3.60
CA PRO A 25 -30.35 -20.02 4.44
C PRO A 25 -29.96 -18.59 4.83
N LEU A 26 -30.13 -18.27 6.12
CA LEU A 26 -29.47 -17.13 6.72
C LEU A 26 -27.97 -17.48 6.66
N LEU A 27 -27.27 -17.01 5.64
CA LEU A 27 -25.82 -16.94 5.71
C LEU A 27 -25.54 -16.02 6.89
N ALA A 28 -25.14 -16.61 8.02
CA ALA A 28 -24.64 -15.85 9.15
C ALA A 28 -23.43 -15.09 8.63
N GLN A 29 -23.59 -13.78 8.44
CA GLN A 29 -22.47 -12.88 8.28
C GLN A 29 -21.69 -13.02 9.58
N GLN A 30 -20.55 -13.69 9.53
CA GLN A 30 -19.67 -13.78 10.69
C GLN A 30 -19.24 -12.35 11.01
N ASP A 31 -19.50 -11.92 12.24
CA ASP A 31 -19.07 -10.60 12.70
C ASP A 31 -17.54 -10.59 12.81
N TYR A 32 -16.95 -9.42 12.58
CA TYR A 32 -15.52 -9.24 12.78
C TYR A 32 -15.17 -9.33 14.27
N VAL A 33 -14.15 -10.10 14.62
CA VAL A 33 -13.76 -10.41 16.02
C VAL A 33 -12.51 -9.67 16.48
N GLY A 34 -11.72 -9.14 15.55
CA GLY A 34 -10.51 -8.36 15.79
C GLY A 34 -9.28 -9.22 16.06
N ALA A 35 -8.11 -8.66 15.75
CA ALA A 35 -6.83 -9.37 15.83
C ALA A 35 -6.48 -9.86 17.24
N ALA A 36 -6.99 -9.20 18.29
CA ALA A 36 -6.80 -9.66 19.68
C ALA A 36 -7.47 -11.01 19.94
N PHE A 37 -8.59 -11.31 19.27
CA PHE A 37 -9.20 -12.63 19.32
C PHE A 37 -8.30 -13.68 18.65
N CYS A 38 -7.78 -13.37 17.45
CA CYS A 38 -6.88 -14.24 16.69
C CYS A 38 -5.61 -14.59 17.49
N ALA A 39 -5.08 -13.62 18.26
CA ALA A 39 -3.90 -13.78 19.10
C ALA A 39 -4.04 -14.86 20.19
N ASN A 40 -5.26 -15.26 20.56
CA ASN A 40 -5.47 -16.32 21.56
C ASN A 40 -5.06 -17.70 21.03
N CYS A 41 -5.17 -17.94 19.73
CA CYS A 41 -4.84 -19.21 19.07
C CYS A 41 -3.60 -19.13 18.19
N HIS A 42 -3.23 -17.93 17.75
CA HIS A 42 -1.96 -17.62 17.11
C HIS A 42 -1.05 -16.78 18.02
N PRO A 43 -0.81 -17.21 19.29
CA PRO A 43 0.11 -16.50 20.15
C PRO A 43 1.54 -16.75 19.71
N LEU A 44 2.35 -15.71 19.85
CA LEU A 44 3.83 -15.65 19.91
C LEU A 44 4.52 -16.98 20.27
N ASP A 45 4.60 -17.91 19.33
CA ASP A 45 5.43 -19.11 19.43
C ASP A 45 6.70 -18.84 18.61
N PRO A 46 7.86 -18.68 19.26
CA PRO A 46 9.13 -18.39 18.57
C PRO A 46 9.64 -19.54 17.68
N SER A 47 8.96 -20.69 17.65
CA SER A 47 9.22 -21.80 16.73
C SER A 47 8.38 -21.78 15.43
N GLU A 48 7.39 -20.87 15.34
CA GLU A 48 6.54 -20.66 14.18
C GLU A 48 6.79 -19.28 13.56
N ALA A 49 6.34 -19.06 12.31
CA ALA A 49 6.36 -17.71 11.73
C ALA A 49 5.39 -16.80 12.54
N ASP A 50 5.93 -15.79 13.22
CA ASP A 50 5.24 -14.96 14.23
C ASP A 50 4.09 -14.08 13.67
N ASN A 51 2.91 -14.64 13.39
CA ASN A 51 1.86 -13.90 12.69
C ASN A 51 1.31 -12.67 13.46
N TYR A 52 0.93 -12.81 14.73
CA TYR A 52 0.35 -11.69 15.51
C TYR A 52 1.41 -10.71 16.03
N GLY A 53 2.56 -11.23 16.47
CA GLY A 53 3.66 -10.43 16.99
C GLY A 53 4.24 -9.50 15.93
N ASP A 54 4.53 -10.06 14.75
CA ASP A 54 5.03 -9.32 13.61
C ASP A 54 3.99 -8.33 13.08
N TRP A 55 2.74 -8.76 12.94
CA TRP A 55 1.67 -7.88 12.46
C TRP A 55 1.47 -6.66 13.37
N ARG A 56 1.54 -6.86 14.70
CA ARG A 56 1.33 -5.78 15.68
C ARG A 56 2.34 -4.64 15.54
N ILE A 57 3.52 -4.93 15.00
CA ILE A 57 4.57 -3.94 14.75
C ILE A 57 4.64 -3.47 13.28
N SER A 58 3.73 -3.94 12.42
CA SER A 58 3.74 -3.69 10.98
C SER A 58 2.97 -2.44 10.56
N GLY A 59 3.35 -1.87 9.43
CA GLY A 59 2.61 -0.76 8.80
C GLY A 59 1.09 -1.00 8.63
N HIS A 60 0.65 -2.23 8.37
CA HIS A 60 -0.79 -2.57 8.28
C HIS A 60 -1.55 -2.30 9.58
N ARG A 61 -0.94 -2.55 10.73
CA ARG A 61 -1.51 -2.22 12.04
C ARG A 61 -1.48 -0.70 12.31
N PHE A 62 -0.51 0.01 11.75
CA PHE A 62 -0.32 1.45 11.99
C PHE A 62 -0.98 2.35 10.94
N ILE A 63 -1.50 1.84 9.83
CA ILE A 63 -2.03 2.67 8.72
C ILE A 63 -3.20 3.57 9.14
N LEU A 64 -3.97 3.17 10.15
CA LEU A 64 -4.95 4.03 10.82
C LEU A 64 -4.97 3.74 12.32
N GLN A 65 -4.89 4.77 13.16
CA GLN A 65 -4.88 4.64 14.61
C GLN A 65 -5.71 5.72 15.28
N GLU A 66 -6.49 5.36 16.29
CA GLU A 66 -7.22 6.36 17.09
C GLU A 66 -6.23 7.32 17.77
N GLY A 67 -6.58 8.61 17.83
CA GLY A 67 -5.73 9.66 18.42
C GLY A 67 -5.32 9.35 19.86
N VAL A 68 -6.24 8.78 20.64
CA VAL A 68 -5.99 8.37 22.04
C VAL A 68 -4.88 7.31 22.18
N HIS A 69 -4.64 6.51 21.14
CA HIS A 69 -3.54 5.55 21.12
C HIS A 69 -2.29 6.15 20.46
N ALA A 70 -2.48 6.92 19.38
CA ALA A 70 -1.39 7.53 18.63
C ALA A 70 -0.59 8.56 19.45
N GLN A 71 -1.21 9.24 20.41
CA GLN A 71 -0.55 10.22 21.30
C GLN A 71 0.61 9.65 22.13
N HIS A 72 0.69 8.32 22.28
CA HIS A 72 1.76 7.64 22.99
C HIS A 72 2.97 7.31 22.09
N ARG A 73 2.96 7.78 20.84
CA ARG A 73 4.02 7.57 19.85
C ARG A 73 4.80 8.88 19.63
N PRO A 74 6.05 8.82 19.13
CA PRO A 74 6.84 10.00 18.84
C PRO A 74 6.39 10.70 17.55
N LEU A 75 5.12 11.10 17.51
CA LEU A 75 4.49 11.80 16.38
C LEU A 75 4.20 13.25 16.77
N PRO A 76 4.73 14.24 16.03
CA PRO A 76 4.40 15.63 16.28
C PRO A 76 3.03 15.97 15.71
N LEU A 77 2.30 16.86 16.37
CA LEU A 77 1.03 17.37 15.87
C LEU A 77 1.25 18.51 14.86
N PRO A 78 0.32 18.70 13.90
CA PRO A 78 0.30 19.90 13.09
C PRO A 78 0.23 21.14 13.99
N ALA A 79 0.84 22.24 13.56
CA ALA A 79 0.89 23.45 14.37
C ALA A 79 -0.51 23.92 14.78
N GLY A 80 -0.66 24.30 16.05
CA GLY A 80 -1.93 24.80 16.60
C GLY A 80 -2.93 23.71 17.00
N ARG A 81 -2.57 22.43 16.95
CA ARG A 81 -3.43 21.32 17.34
C ARG A 81 -3.07 20.72 18.70
N SER A 82 -4.07 20.11 19.34
CA SER A 82 -3.89 19.26 20.52
C SER A 82 -4.49 17.86 20.31
N TRP A 83 -4.02 16.89 21.10
CA TRP A 83 -4.40 15.48 20.90
C TRP A 83 -5.88 15.18 21.14
N ASP A 84 -6.57 16.01 21.93
CA ASP A 84 -8.02 15.91 22.16
C ASP A 84 -8.85 16.29 20.93
N GLU A 85 -8.25 17.00 19.96
CA GLU A 85 -8.87 17.36 18.68
C GLU A 85 -8.62 16.30 17.59
N ILE A 86 -7.83 15.25 17.87
CA ILE A 86 -7.43 14.24 16.87
C ILE A 86 -8.28 12.98 17.03
N SER A 87 -9.13 12.70 16.04
CA SER A 87 -9.87 11.43 16.03
C SER A 87 -8.98 10.26 15.61
N PHE A 88 -8.21 10.43 14.52
CA PHE A 88 -7.31 9.41 14.00
C PHE A 88 -6.01 9.99 13.44
N VAL A 89 -4.96 9.17 13.45
CA VAL A 89 -3.73 9.36 12.69
C VAL A 89 -3.70 8.35 11.55
N ILE A 90 -3.41 8.83 10.34
CA ILE A 90 -3.21 8.00 9.14
C ILE A 90 -1.70 7.81 8.95
N GLY A 91 -1.27 6.55 8.90
CA GLY A 91 0.14 6.18 8.77
C GLY A 91 0.95 6.45 10.04
N GLY A 92 2.02 7.24 9.91
CA GLY A 92 2.96 7.53 10.99
C GLY A 92 3.86 6.36 11.36
N HIS A 93 4.06 5.39 10.46
CA HIS A 93 4.91 4.22 10.69
C HIS A 93 6.26 4.27 9.98
N ALA A 94 6.27 4.66 8.70
CA ALA A 94 7.47 4.55 7.87
C ALA A 94 7.77 5.80 7.02
N THR A 95 6.79 6.36 6.30
CA THR A 95 7.04 7.49 5.37
C THR A 95 6.44 8.79 5.85
N LYS A 96 5.13 8.79 6.14
CA LYS A 96 4.41 10.01 6.52
C LYS A 96 3.33 9.77 7.58
N ALA A 97 2.93 10.83 8.26
CA ALA A 97 1.73 10.90 9.10
C ALA A 97 0.81 12.03 8.62
N LEU A 98 -0.49 11.74 8.60
CA LEU A 98 -1.57 12.70 8.41
C LEU A 98 -2.56 12.57 9.59
N TYR A 99 -3.39 13.58 9.79
CA TYR A 99 -4.25 13.68 10.97
C TYR A 99 -5.70 13.97 10.59
N LEU A 100 -6.63 13.30 11.27
CA LEU A 100 -8.06 13.59 11.19
C LEU A 100 -8.49 14.40 12.42
N ASP A 101 -9.31 15.42 12.19
CA ASP A 101 -9.90 16.24 13.26
C ASP A 101 -10.98 15.48 14.05
N GLU A 102 -11.54 16.12 15.07
CA GLU A 102 -12.60 15.60 15.95
C GLU A 102 -13.88 15.19 15.22
N THR A 103 -14.08 15.66 13.97
CA THR A 103 -15.22 15.29 13.13
C THR A 103 -14.88 14.15 12.15
N GLY A 104 -13.62 13.76 12.07
CA GLY A 104 -13.11 12.74 11.16
C GLY A 104 -12.75 13.27 9.76
N LYS A 105 -12.62 14.59 9.58
CA LYS A 105 -12.10 15.18 8.33
C LYS A 105 -10.59 15.27 8.37
N LEU A 106 -9.97 15.24 7.20
CA LEU A 106 -8.53 15.45 7.09
C LEU A 106 -8.17 16.89 7.48
N ILE A 107 -7.19 17.04 8.36
CA ILE A 107 -6.62 18.35 8.68
C ILE A 107 -5.79 18.80 7.49
N THR A 108 -6.23 19.87 6.82
CA THR A 108 -5.60 20.46 5.61
C THR A 108 -5.10 21.88 5.81
N SER A 109 -5.33 22.46 6.99
CA SER A 109 -4.82 23.77 7.40
C SER A 109 -4.32 23.74 8.85
N THR A 110 -3.26 24.50 9.11
CA THR A 110 -2.59 24.67 10.40
C THR A 110 -2.51 26.14 10.78
N VAL A 111 -1.59 26.51 11.69
CA VAL A 111 -1.28 27.91 12.02
C VAL A 111 0.22 28.22 11.87
N ASP A 112 0.55 29.48 11.62
CA ASP A 112 1.92 29.99 11.67
C ASP A 112 2.41 30.26 13.11
N ARG A 113 3.60 30.86 13.27
CA ARG A 113 4.19 31.15 14.59
C ARG A 113 3.40 32.20 15.37
N GLU A 114 2.66 33.05 14.67
CA GLU A 114 1.81 34.10 15.21
C GLU A 114 0.39 33.60 15.49
N GLY A 115 0.08 32.35 15.14
CA GLY A 115 -1.21 31.71 15.32
C GLY A 115 -2.23 32.02 14.21
N LEU A 116 -1.78 32.57 13.08
CA LEU A 116 -2.65 32.85 11.93
C LEU A 116 -2.83 31.58 11.08
N PRO A 117 -4.01 31.34 10.49
CA PRO A 117 -4.26 30.17 9.66
C PRO A 117 -3.33 30.10 8.43
N VAL A 118 -2.86 28.90 8.14
CA VAL A 118 -2.07 28.56 6.95
C VAL A 118 -2.65 27.31 6.32
N ASP A 119 -2.88 27.32 5.01
CA ASP A 119 -3.24 26.11 4.27
C ASP A 119 -2.00 25.24 4.08
N GLY A 120 -2.10 23.96 4.40
CA GLY A 120 -0.99 23.00 4.30
C GLY A 120 -0.23 22.79 5.61
N MET A 121 1.07 22.46 5.49
CA MET A 121 1.95 22.07 6.60
C MET A 121 1.36 20.98 7.51
N ASN A 122 0.62 20.06 6.89
CA ASN A 122 -0.24 19.08 7.55
C ASN A 122 0.23 17.62 7.36
N GLN A 123 1.24 17.39 6.54
CA GLN A 123 1.91 16.09 6.40
C GLN A 123 3.25 16.12 7.11
N TYR A 124 3.43 15.22 8.09
CA TYR A 124 4.74 15.02 8.72
C TYR A 124 5.50 13.90 8.02
N ASN A 125 6.69 14.18 7.52
CA ASN A 125 7.53 13.23 6.79
C ASN A 125 8.53 12.58 7.76
N LEU A 126 8.36 11.29 8.02
CA LEU A 126 9.09 10.58 9.08
C LEU A 126 10.58 10.41 8.78
N LEU A 127 10.94 10.34 7.50
CA LEU A 127 12.34 10.13 7.09
C LEU A 127 13.21 11.39 7.24
N THR A 128 12.60 12.57 7.16
CA THR A 128 13.32 13.86 7.20
C THR A 128 12.99 14.70 8.42
N GLY A 129 11.87 14.43 9.09
CA GLY A 129 11.37 15.23 10.20
C GLY A 129 10.76 16.56 9.76
N GLU A 130 10.47 16.72 8.48
CA GLU A 130 9.93 17.95 7.89
C GLU A 130 8.42 17.89 7.72
N TRP A 131 7.79 19.06 7.70
CA TRP A 131 6.39 19.22 7.34
C TRP A 131 6.26 19.62 5.88
N SER A 132 5.27 19.06 5.20
CA SER A 132 4.91 19.41 3.82
C SER A 132 3.40 19.51 3.66
N ASP A 133 2.98 19.99 2.50
CA ASP A 133 1.56 20.14 2.17
C ASP A 133 0.97 18.82 1.68
N PHE A 134 -0.25 18.55 2.11
CA PHE A 134 -1.09 17.49 1.53
C PHE A 134 -2.53 17.99 1.42
N LEU A 135 -2.99 18.23 0.20
CA LEU A 135 -4.32 18.82 -0.11
C LEU A 135 -4.58 20.13 0.68
N PRO A 136 -3.66 21.12 0.61
CA PRO A 136 -3.70 22.30 1.46
C PRO A 136 -5.00 23.11 1.27
N GLY A 137 -5.68 23.43 2.38
CA GLY A 137 -6.90 24.24 2.38
C GLY A 137 -8.17 23.54 1.88
N GLU A 138 -8.11 22.26 1.50
CA GLU A 138 -9.29 21.53 1.02
C GLU A 138 -10.21 21.11 2.18
N ASP A 139 -11.53 21.25 2.01
CA ASP A 139 -12.50 20.59 2.89
C ASP A 139 -12.60 19.10 2.51
N ARG A 140 -11.77 18.27 3.15
CA ARG A 140 -11.53 16.89 2.71
C ARG A 140 -12.09 15.86 3.69
N PRO A 141 -13.21 15.17 3.35
CA PRO A 141 -13.65 13.98 4.06
C PRO A 141 -12.60 12.86 4.02
N TYR A 142 -12.58 12.00 5.04
CA TYR A 142 -11.72 10.82 5.05
C TYR A 142 -12.36 9.68 4.24
N ASP A 143 -11.79 9.41 3.06
CA ASP A 143 -12.26 8.41 2.09
C ASP A 143 -11.34 7.21 1.92
N CYS A 144 -10.23 7.14 2.66
CA CYS A 144 -9.25 6.05 2.56
C CYS A 144 -9.66 4.78 3.35
N GLY A 145 -10.84 4.77 3.96
CA GLY A 145 -11.30 3.70 4.85
C GLY A 145 -11.27 2.31 4.21
N ARG A 146 -11.56 2.21 2.91
CA ARG A 146 -11.56 0.93 2.16
C ARG A 146 -10.23 0.16 2.29
N CYS A 147 -9.10 0.87 2.32
CA CYS A 147 -7.77 0.26 2.33
C CYS A 147 -7.10 0.34 3.70
N HIS A 148 -7.54 1.24 4.58
CA HIS A 148 -6.85 1.55 5.85
C HIS A 148 -7.57 0.98 7.09
N THR A 149 -8.63 0.18 6.91
CA THR A 149 -9.48 -0.31 7.99
C THR A 149 -9.85 -1.78 7.81
N THR A 150 -10.47 -2.36 8.83
CA THR A 150 -11.02 -3.72 8.82
C THR A 150 -12.52 -3.69 8.95
N GLY A 151 -13.21 -4.47 8.10
CA GLY A 151 -14.67 -4.51 8.06
C GLY A 151 -15.31 -3.25 7.49
N TYR A 152 -14.67 -2.65 6.49
CA TYR A 152 -15.17 -1.44 5.83
C TYR A 152 -16.54 -1.67 5.16
N SER A 153 -17.40 -0.66 5.27
CA SER A 153 -18.68 -0.51 4.58
C SER A 153 -18.76 0.91 4.03
N ASP A 154 -19.11 1.05 2.75
CA ASP A 154 -19.28 2.35 2.08
C ASP A 154 -20.52 3.16 2.54
N ARG A 155 -21.34 2.57 3.43
CA ARG A 155 -22.57 3.21 3.92
C ARG A 155 -22.31 4.12 5.11
N GLY A 156 -22.83 5.35 5.02
CA GLY A 156 -22.88 6.30 6.13
C GLY A 156 -21.50 6.83 6.51
N SER A 157 -21.32 7.09 7.80
CA SER A 157 -20.08 7.57 8.40
C SER A 157 -19.83 6.84 9.72
N MET A 158 -18.61 6.90 10.24
CA MET A 158 -18.31 6.43 11.59
C MET A 158 -19.15 7.17 12.65
N PRO A 159 -19.68 6.47 13.66
CA PRO A 159 -20.44 7.10 14.74
C PRO A 159 -19.65 8.24 15.40
N GLY A 160 -20.24 9.43 15.45
CA GLY A 160 -19.60 10.64 16.01
C GLY A 160 -18.62 11.34 15.08
N LEU A 161 -18.33 10.78 13.89
CA LEU A 161 -17.34 11.30 12.95
C LEU A 161 -17.95 11.51 11.55
N PRO A 162 -18.80 12.55 11.38
CA PRO A 162 -19.51 12.81 10.13
C PRO A 162 -18.60 13.12 8.93
N GLY A 163 -17.33 13.44 9.16
CA GLY A 163 -16.31 13.69 8.14
C GLY A 163 -15.73 12.43 7.49
N THR A 164 -16.10 11.24 7.95
CA THR A 164 -15.66 9.97 7.36
C THR A 164 -16.62 9.50 6.27
N VAL A 165 -16.08 8.94 5.19
CA VAL A 165 -16.84 8.29 4.11
C VAL A 165 -16.85 6.79 4.40
N GLY A 166 -18.05 6.26 4.66
CA GLY A 166 -18.23 4.88 5.11
C GLY A 166 -17.96 4.70 6.60
N ASN A 167 -18.07 3.46 7.05
CA ASN A 167 -17.75 3.02 8.41
C ASN A 167 -16.94 1.73 8.38
N TRP A 168 -16.39 1.36 9.53
CA TRP A 168 -15.57 0.15 9.68
C TRP A 168 -15.73 -0.42 11.08
N VAL A 169 -15.30 -1.67 11.28
CA VAL A 169 -15.34 -2.32 12.59
C VAL A 169 -14.10 -1.99 13.39
N PHE A 170 -12.91 -2.05 12.78
CA PHE A 170 -11.65 -1.73 13.45
C PHE A 170 -10.73 -0.85 12.60
N PRO A 171 -9.98 0.08 13.21
CA PRO A 171 -8.94 0.81 12.50
C PRO A 171 -7.75 -0.09 12.18
N GLY A 172 -7.05 0.25 11.09
CA GLY A 172 -5.93 -0.51 10.57
C GLY A 172 -6.37 -1.75 9.78
N VAL A 173 -5.43 -2.30 9.02
CA VAL A 173 -5.59 -3.57 8.31
C VAL A 173 -5.25 -4.69 9.28
N GLN A 174 -6.28 -5.35 9.81
CA GLN A 174 -6.15 -6.47 10.74
C GLN A 174 -6.20 -7.81 10.00
N CYS A 175 -6.05 -8.91 10.76
CA CYS A 175 -6.01 -10.28 10.24
C CYS A 175 -7.18 -10.57 9.27
N GLU A 176 -8.38 -10.13 9.64
CA GLU A 176 -9.63 -10.46 8.95
C GLU A 176 -9.80 -9.76 7.59
N VAL A 177 -8.97 -8.76 7.26
CA VAL A 177 -8.93 -8.20 5.90
C VAL A 177 -8.39 -9.23 4.91
N CYS A 178 -7.39 -10.02 5.32
CA CYS A 178 -6.75 -11.02 4.48
C CYS A 178 -7.31 -12.42 4.71
N HIS A 179 -7.76 -12.72 5.94
CA HIS A 179 -8.20 -14.05 6.38
C HIS A 179 -9.73 -14.24 6.39
N GLY A 180 -10.49 -13.20 6.05
CA GLY A 180 -11.94 -13.19 6.19
C GLY A 180 -12.42 -12.97 7.62
N PRO A 181 -13.73 -12.70 7.82
CA PRO A 181 -14.28 -12.36 9.12
C PRO A 181 -14.38 -13.57 10.06
N GLY A 182 -14.17 -13.32 11.35
CA GLY A 182 -14.30 -14.31 12.41
C GLY A 182 -13.17 -15.34 12.38
N ASN A 183 -13.54 -16.61 12.27
CA ASN A 183 -12.62 -17.75 12.24
C ASN A 183 -12.58 -18.46 10.88
N THR A 184 -13.03 -17.80 9.81
CA THR A 184 -12.99 -18.36 8.45
C THR A 184 -11.57 -18.75 8.03
N MET A 185 -10.59 -17.88 8.32
CA MET A 185 -9.17 -18.10 8.06
C MET A 185 -8.85 -18.47 6.60
N GLU A 186 -9.65 -17.98 5.66
CA GLU A 186 -9.44 -18.20 4.23
C GLU A 186 -8.20 -17.45 3.77
N VAL A 187 -7.24 -18.13 3.15
CA VAL A 187 -5.98 -17.51 2.68
C VAL A 187 -5.98 -17.42 1.17
N ASN A 188 -5.96 -16.19 0.64
CA ASN A 188 -5.67 -15.94 -0.77
C ASN A 188 -4.24 -15.39 -0.91
N GLN A 189 -3.37 -16.18 -1.54
CA GLN A 189 -1.97 -15.83 -1.76
C GLN A 189 -1.72 -15.14 -3.11
N LEU A 190 -2.73 -15.00 -3.96
CA LEU A 190 -2.59 -14.36 -5.27
C LEU A 190 -2.26 -12.87 -5.11
N ALA A 191 -1.48 -12.32 -6.05
CA ALA A 191 -1.08 -10.91 -6.01
C ALA A 191 -2.29 -9.96 -6.00
N GLU A 192 -3.38 -10.36 -6.68
CA GLU A 192 -4.66 -9.68 -6.75
C GLU A 192 -5.28 -9.41 -5.38
N ALA A 193 -5.05 -10.30 -4.40
CA ALA A 193 -5.54 -10.11 -3.04
C ALA A 193 -4.89 -8.88 -2.38
N CYS A 194 -3.58 -8.71 -2.56
CA CYS A 194 -2.85 -7.52 -2.12
C CYS A 194 -3.24 -6.28 -2.94
N GLY A 195 -3.49 -6.48 -4.24
CA GLY A 195 -4.01 -5.48 -5.16
C GLY A 195 -5.44 -5.00 -4.86
N THR A 196 -6.09 -5.44 -3.78
CA THR A 196 -7.30 -4.77 -3.28
C THR A 196 -6.99 -3.38 -2.71
N CYS A 197 -5.79 -3.20 -2.16
CA CYS A 197 -5.33 -1.96 -1.53
C CYS A 197 -4.05 -1.42 -2.18
N HIS A 198 -3.14 -2.30 -2.61
CA HIS A 198 -1.89 -1.93 -3.27
C HIS A 198 -2.07 -1.69 -4.77
N LYS A 199 -3.13 -0.97 -5.16
CA LYS A 199 -3.28 -0.38 -6.49
C LYS A 199 -4.05 0.93 -6.40
N HIS A 200 -3.91 1.78 -7.40
CA HIS A 200 -4.86 2.87 -7.59
C HIS A 200 -6.13 2.34 -8.25
N PRO A 201 -7.31 2.46 -7.62
CA PRO A 201 -8.53 1.81 -8.08
C PRO A 201 -9.13 2.44 -9.35
N ASP A 202 -8.76 3.69 -9.66
CA ASP A 202 -9.38 4.48 -10.73
C ASP A 202 -8.57 4.47 -12.04
N THR A 203 -7.49 3.67 -12.11
CA THR A 203 -6.62 3.60 -13.30
C THR A 203 -6.27 2.16 -13.69
N ASP A 204 -6.27 1.90 -15.00
CA ASP A 204 -5.77 0.65 -15.60
C ASP A 204 -4.22 0.63 -15.72
N GLY A 205 -3.53 1.58 -15.09
CA GLY A 205 -2.10 1.84 -15.24
C GLY A 205 -1.35 2.01 -13.92
N ILE A 206 -0.12 2.53 -14.00
CA ILE A 206 0.70 2.88 -12.85
C ILE A 206 0.78 4.39 -12.79
N GLU A 207 0.08 5.00 -11.84
CA GLU A 207 0.04 6.46 -11.72
C GLU A 207 1.39 7.04 -11.30
N ALA A 208 1.68 8.21 -11.83
CA ALA A 208 2.85 9.00 -11.49
C ALA A 208 2.46 10.46 -11.29
N ALA A 209 3.23 11.15 -10.47
CA ALA A 209 3.11 12.58 -10.27
C ALA A 209 4.46 13.15 -9.83
N ASN A 210 4.75 14.38 -10.24
CA ASN A 210 5.97 15.10 -9.83
C ASN A 210 7.27 14.34 -10.12
N GLY A 211 7.29 13.53 -11.19
CA GLY A 211 8.46 12.74 -11.57
C GLY A 211 8.70 11.50 -10.72
N PHE A 212 7.69 11.01 -9.99
CA PHE A 212 7.76 9.75 -9.24
C PHE A 212 6.50 8.91 -9.45
N ILE A 213 6.63 7.60 -9.27
CA ILE A 213 5.48 6.70 -9.16
C ILE A 213 4.70 7.07 -7.89
N ARG A 214 3.37 7.10 -7.95
CA ARG A 214 2.56 7.33 -6.76
C ARG A 214 2.59 6.10 -5.85
N SER A 215 2.56 6.33 -4.53
CA SER A 215 2.45 5.26 -3.54
C SER A 215 1.22 4.39 -3.77
N GLU A 216 1.09 3.26 -3.07
CA GLU A 216 0.02 2.27 -3.29
C GLU A 216 0.05 1.55 -4.66
N GLY A 217 0.84 1.95 -5.66
CA GLY A 217 0.88 1.31 -6.99
C GLY A 217 1.54 -0.07 -7.10
N GLN A 218 1.97 -0.69 -5.99
CA GLN A 218 2.91 -1.84 -6.04
C GLN A 218 2.38 -3.05 -6.80
N TYR A 219 1.09 -3.36 -6.71
CA TYR A 219 0.49 -4.45 -7.48
C TYR A 219 0.54 -4.14 -8.99
N SER A 220 0.15 -2.93 -9.39
CA SER A 220 0.18 -2.50 -10.79
C SER A 220 1.61 -2.51 -11.35
N GLU A 221 2.57 -2.04 -10.57
CA GLU A 221 4.01 -2.11 -10.87
C GLU A 221 4.46 -3.56 -11.10
N HIS A 222 4.14 -4.45 -10.15
CA HIS A 222 4.56 -5.84 -10.17
C HIS A 222 3.99 -6.62 -11.37
N VAL A 223 2.71 -6.43 -11.69
CA VAL A 223 2.05 -7.06 -12.84
C VAL A 223 2.59 -6.53 -14.18
N ALA A 224 2.96 -5.25 -14.24
CA ALA A 224 3.64 -4.69 -15.41
C ALA A 224 5.15 -5.05 -15.46
N GLY A 225 5.71 -5.58 -14.38
CA GLY A 225 7.12 -5.91 -14.24
C GLY A 225 7.53 -7.28 -14.77
N ALA A 226 8.77 -7.64 -14.47
CA ALA A 226 9.38 -8.93 -14.85
C ALA A 226 8.81 -10.14 -14.08
N HIS A 227 8.23 -9.89 -12.89
CA HIS A 227 7.77 -10.93 -11.96
C HIS A 227 6.24 -11.08 -11.91
N ALA A 228 5.53 -10.63 -12.95
CA ALA A 228 4.07 -10.57 -13.00
C ALA A 228 3.35 -11.88 -12.60
N GLU A 229 3.95 -13.04 -12.89
CA GLU A 229 3.40 -14.36 -12.59
C GLU A 229 3.61 -14.81 -11.14
N LEU A 230 4.42 -14.09 -10.36
CA LEU A 230 4.68 -14.40 -8.96
C LEU A 230 3.67 -13.70 -8.05
N ALA A 231 3.32 -14.35 -6.95
CA ALA A 231 2.59 -13.70 -5.86
C ALA A 231 3.49 -12.72 -5.09
N CYS A 232 2.92 -11.69 -4.45
CA CYS A 232 3.64 -10.81 -3.53
C CYS A 232 4.31 -11.60 -2.40
N VAL A 233 3.60 -12.62 -1.89
CA VAL A 233 4.10 -13.52 -0.86
C VAL A 233 5.16 -14.49 -1.36
N SER A 234 5.58 -14.42 -2.63
CA SER A 234 6.77 -15.15 -3.10
C SER A 234 8.03 -14.54 -2.50
N CYS A 235 8.07 -13.22 -2.31
CA CYS A 235 9.22 -12.51 -1.73
C CYS A 235 8.95 -12.01 -0.31
N HIS A 236 7.69 -11.65 0.00
CA HIS A 236 7.33 -11.06 1.28
C HIS A 236 6.68 -12.06 2.24
N ASN A 237 6.97 -11.90 3.53
CA ASN A 237 6.15 -12.38 4.63
C ASN A 237 5.03 -11.34 4.87
N PRO A 238 3.74 -11.70 4.69
CA PRO A 238 2.62 -10.76 4.78
C PRO A 238 2.32 -10.28 6.20
N HIS A 239 2.88 -10.92 7.23
CA HIS A 239 2.68 -10.53 8.63
C HIS A 239 3.77 -9.58 9.12
N LYS A 240 4.96 -9.65 8.52
CA LYS A 240 6.11 -8.82 8.91
C LYS A 240 6.00 -7.42 8.37
N ASP A 241 6.61 -6.50 9.10
CA ASP A 241 6.83 -5.17 8.56
C ASP A 241 7.59 -5.26 7.24
N ALA A 242 7.21 -4.43 6.26
CA ALA A 242 7.80 -4.45 4.92
C ALA A 242 9.33 -4.26 4.95
N GLN A 243 9.87 -3.54 5.94
CA GLN A 243 11.31 -3.36 6.12
C GLN A 243 12.06 -4.66 6.46
N PHE A 244 11.40 -5.60 7.15
CA PHE A 244 12.01 -6.84 7.67
C PHE A 244 11.32 -8.10 7.14
N GLY A 245 10.44 -7.92 6.15
CA GLY A 245 9.53 -8.95 5.66
C GLY A 245 10.01 -9.69 4.44
N ILE A 246 11.21 -9.43 3.90
CA ILE A 246 11.76 -10.21 2.80
C ILE A 246 12.15 -11.60 3.31
N LYS A 247 11.69 -12.64 2.62
CA LYS A 247 11.99 -14.05 2.95
C LYS A 247 12.73 -14.79 1.84
N ASN A 248 12.72 -14.25 0.62
CA ASN A 248 13.45 -14.79 -0.52
C ASN A 248 14.18 -13.64 -1.19
N GLU A 249 15.50 -13.73 -1.20
CA GLU A 249 16.39 -12.75 -1.85
C GLU A 249 16.54 -13.04 -3.35
N CYS A 250 17.01 -12.07 -4.12
CA CYS A 250 17.13 -12.17 -5.58
C CYS A 250 18.01 -13.35 -6.01
N GLU A 251 19.13 -13.56 -5.31
CA GLU A 251 20.11 -14.61 -5.56
C GLU A 251 19.58 -16.03 -5.34
N SER A 252 18.46 -16.19 -4.63
CA SER A 252 17.83 -17.50 -4.45
C SER A 252 17.26 -18.08 -5.76
N CYS A 253 16.92 -17.22 -6.71
CA CYS A 253 16.41 -17.58 -8.04
C CYS A 253 17.38 -17.20 -9.17
N HIS A 254 18.18 -16.16 -8.99
CA HIS A 254 19.14 -15.65 -9.98
C HIS A 254 20.59 -16.00 -9.63
N THR A 255 20.86 -17.29 -9.39
CA THR A 255 22.17 -17.77 -8.89
C THR A 255 23.33 -17.38 -9.81
N ASP A 256 23.20 -17.57 -11.12
CA ASP A 256 24.27 -17.30 -12.07
C ASP A 256 24.61 -15.80 -12.15
N ILE A 257 23.59 -14.95 -11.99
CA ILE A 257 23.75 -13.49 -11.94
C ILE A 257 24.40 -13.07 -10.63
N ALA A 258 24.00 -13.68 -9.51
CA ALA A 258 24.61 -13.42 -8.21
C ALA A 258 26.10 -13.82 -8.19
N GLU A 259 26.45 -14.97 -8.77
CA GLU A 259 27.83 -15.43 -8.91
C GLU A 259 28.67 -14.47 -9.77
N SER A 260 28.13 -13.97 -10.88
CA SER A 260 28.86 -13.01 -11.72
C SER A 260 29.00 -11.65 -11.04
N TYR A 261 27.92 -11.16 -10.40
CA TYR A 261 27.89 -9.87 -9.73
C TYR A 261 28.81 -9.82 -8.51
N ALA A 262 28.98 -10.92 -7.77
CA ALA A 262 29.88 -10.99 -6.62
C ALA A 262 31.34 -10.65 -6.96
N LEU A 263 31.73 -10.69 -8.24
CA LEU A 263 33.05 -10.31 -8.73
C LEU A 263 33.17 -8.83 -9.10
N ASP A 264 32.07 -8.11 -9.27
CA ASP A 264 32.04 -6.71 -9.65
C ASP A 264 32.40 -5.77 -8.49
N LEU A 265 32.96 -4.60 -8.82
CA LEU A 265 33.31 -3.57 -7.83
C LEU A 265 32.10 -3.04 -7.05
N MET A 266 30.91 -3.03 -7.68
CA MET A 266 29.68 -2.61 -7.01
C MET A 266 29.29 -3.56 -5.88
N ALA A 267 29.42 -4.88 -6.08
CA ALA A 267 29.18 -5.85 -5.02
C ALA A 267 30.20 -5.70 -3.88
N GLN A 268 31.47 -5.46 -4.21
CA GLN A 268 32.52 -5.20 -3.21
C GLN A 268 32.28 -3.90 -2.42
N ALA A 269 31.59 -2.93 -3.02
CA ALA A 269 31.16 -1.69 -2.38
C ALA A 269 29.86 -1.84 -1.58
N GLY A 270 29.24 -3.03 -1.56
CA GLY A 270 28.01 -3.31 -0.83
C GLY A 270 26.73 -2.81 -1.52
N VAL A 271 26.77 -2.58 -2.84
CA VAL A 271 25.56 -2.30 -3.63
C VAL A 271 24.76 -3.59 -3.78
N GLU A 272 23.47 -3.54 -3.50
CA GLU A 272 22.57 -4.69 -3.57
C GLU A 272 21.79 -4.70 -4.90
N CYS A 273 21.25 -5.85 -5.29
CA CYS A 273 20.44 -5.97 -6.51
C CYS A 273 19.28 -4.96 -6.53
N ALA A 274 18.64 -4.77 -5.36
CA ALA A 274 17.51 -3.87 -5.18
C ALA A 274 17.88 -2.39 -5.37
N ASP A 275 19.16 -1.99 -5.25
CA ASP A 275 19.56 -0.59 -5.40
C ASP A 275 19.43 -0.10 -6.84
N CYS A 276 19.55 -1.01 -7.82
CA CYS A 276 19.42 -0.72 -9.25
C CYS A 276 18.09 -1.22 -9.84
N HIS A 277 17.62 -2.39 -9.43
CA HIS A 277 16.41 -3.01 -9.99
C HIS A 277 15.12 -2.58 -9.29
N MET A 278 15.21 -2.15 -8.03
CA MET A 278 14.09 -1.62 -7.24
C MET A 278 14.46 -0.28 -6.60
N PRO A 279 15.01 0.70 -7.36
CA PRO A 279 15.44 1.95 -6.77
C PRO A 279 14.24 2.67 -6.15
N PRO A 280 14.48 3.61 -5.23
CA PRO A 280 13.44 4.45 -4.68
C PRO A 280 12.86 5.39 -5.76
N ALA A 281 11.96 4.88 -6.60
CA ALA A 281 11.29 5.63 -7.68
C ALA A 281 9.81 5.94 -7.37
N THR A 282 9.35 5.55 -6.17
CA THR A 282 7.98 5.73 -5.71
C THR A 282 7.93 6.75 -4.57
N LEU A 283 6.89 7.58 -4.54
CA LEU A 283 6.71 8.67 -3.61
C LEU A 283 5.42 8.50 -2.78
N SER A 284 5.58 8.41 -1.46
CA SER A 284 4.51 8.35 -0.46
C SER A 284 4.42 9.64 0.35
N GLY A 285 5.53 10.12 0.90
CA GLY A 285 5.67 11.32 1.71
C GLY A 285 6.33 12.45 0.94
N GLN A 286 7.66 12.44 0.88
CA GLN A 286 8.45 13.48 0.20
C GLN A 286 9.65 12.89 -0.54
N PRO A 287 10.11 13.52 -1.64
CA PRO A 287 11.32 13.10 -2.31
C PRO A 287 12.54 13.33 -1.41
N LEU A 288 13.51 12.42 -1.49
CA LEU A 288 14.80 12.51 -0.80
C LEU A 288 15.89 13.06 -1.74
N GLY A 289 15.61 13.12 -3.04
CA GLY A 289 16.48 13.70 -4.06
C GLY A 289 15.80 13.77 -5.43
N PRO A 290 16.49 14.30 -6.47
CA PRO A 290 15.91 14.47 -7.81
C PRO A 290 15.43 13.19 -8.49
N HIS A 291 16.06 12.05 -8.17
CA HIS A 291 15.73 10.71 -8.66
C HIS A 291 15.65 9.71 -7.51
N GLU A 292 15.20 10.20 -6.35
CA GLU A 292 15.13 9.42 -5.11
C GLU A 292 13.85 9.76 -4.34
N GLY A 293 12.85 8.89 -4.46
CA GLY A 293 11.64 8.89 -3.66
C GLY A 293 11.88 8.26 -2.28
N ASP A 294 10.80 7.90 -1.60
CA ASP A 294 10.84 7.31 -0.25
C ASP A 294 10.33 5.85 -0.20
N ARG A 295 10.04 5.28 -1.38
CA ARG A 295 9.62 3.88 -1.55
C ARG A 295 10.29 3.25 -2.78
N LYS A 296 10.70 2.00 -2.61
CA LYS A 296 11.25 1.16 -3.68
C LYS A 296 10.16 0.77 -4.69
N THR A 297 10.51 0.85 -5.98
CA THR A 297 9.65 0.44 -7.08
C THR A 297 9.67 -1.09 -7.29
N HIS A 298 8.61 -1.63 -7.87
CA HIS A 298 8.47 -3.06 -8.21
C HIS A 298 8.45 -3.32 -9.72
N LEU A 299 9.14 -2.49 -10.51
CA LEU A 299 9.27 -2.68 -11.96
C LEU A 299 10.33 -3.72 -12.36
N PHE A 300 11.40 -3.83 -11.57
CA PHE A 300 12.56 -4.75 -11.72
C PHE A 300 13.41 -4.56 -12.97
N THR A 301 12.82 -4.45 -14.16
CA THR A 301 13.54 -4.32 -15.43
C THR A 301 14.18 -2.96 -15.55
N ILE A 302 15.43 -2.87 -16.03
CA ILE A 302 16.11 -1.60 -16.32
C ILE A 302 16.16 -1.38 -17.83
N ASN A 303 15.66 -0.24 -18.29
CA ASN A 303 15.84 0.23 -19.66
C ASN A 303 17.17 0.98 -19.78
N THR A 304 18.09 0.40 -20.55
CA THR A 304 19.44 0.93 -20.75
C THR A 304 19.57 1.97 -21.87
N ASP A 305 18.48 2.36 -22.54
CA ASP A 305 18.50 3.45 -23.52
C ASP A 305 18.68 4.80 -22.80
N PRO A 306 19.73 5.59 -23.11
CA PRO A 306 19.98 6.87 -22.44
C PRO A 306 18.95 7.95 -22.74
N TYR A 307 18.05 7.72 -23.71
CA TYR A 307 16.96 8.62 -24.07
C TYR A 307 15.59 8.13 -23.61
N ALA A 308 15.51 6.98 -22.94
CA ALA A 308 14.25 6.50 -22.37
C ALA A 308 13.80 7.38 -21.20
N THR A 309 12.49 7.58 -21.11
CA THR A 309 11.81 8.23 -19.98
C THR A 309 10.97 7.20 -19.24
N MET A 310 10.99 7.22 -17.90
CA MET A 310 10.16 6.33 -17.08
C MET A 310 8.69 6.68 -17.17
N PHE A 311 8.38 7.97 -17.32
CA PHE A 311 7.02 8.49 -17.29
C PHE A 311 6.53 8.89 -18.69
N THR A 312 5.21 8.97 -18.82
CA THR A 312 4.52 9.56 -19.97
C THR A 312 4.90 11.05 -20.12
N GLU A 313 4.64 11.63 -21.30
CA GLU A 313 5.02 13.02 -21.60
C GLU A 313 4.36 14.04 -20.67
N ASP A 314 3.12 13.75 -20.23
CA ASP A 314 2.38 14.55 -19.24
C ASP A 314 2.78 14.24 -17.79
N GLY A 315 3.64 13.24 -17.56
CA GLY A 315 4.12 12.81 -16.24
C GLY A 315 3.08 12.14 -15.35
N SER A 316 1.90 11.81 -15.89
CA SER A 316 0.77 11.29 -15.10
C SER A 316 0.82 9.77 -14.86
N SER A 317 1.67 9.04 -15.58
CA SER A 317 1.80 7.58 -15.47
C SER A 317 3.18 7.08 -15.83
N VAL A 318 3.52 5.86 -15.40
CA VAL A 318 4.68 5.11 -15.92
C VAL A 318 4.43 4.74 -17.36
N LYS A 319 5.41 4.96 -18.22
CA LYS A 319 5.38 4.60 -19.63
C LYS A 319 5.53 3.09 -19.79
N LEU A 320 4.55 2.47 -20.44
CA LEU A 320 4.58 1.06 -20.78
C LEU A 320 5.05 0.85 -22.22
N THR A 321 5.87 -0.19 -22.44
CA THR A 321 6.24 -0.69 -23.78
C THR A 321 5.79 -2.13 -23.88
N ASP A 322 4.88 -2.44 -24.79
CA ASP A 322 4.24 -3.76 -24.94
C ASP A 322 3.64 -4.30 -23.62
N GLY A 323 3.03 -3.40 -22.84
CA GLY A 323 2.42 -3.72 -21.54
C GLY A 323 3.43 -3.93 -20.40
N LYS A 324 4.72 -3.70 -20.64
CA LYS A 324 5.78 -3.83 -19.64
C LYS A 324 6.36 -2.48 -19.22
N ALA A 325 6.63 -2.37 -17.93
CA ALA A 325 7.24 -1.20 -17.32
C ALA A 325 8.73 -1.47 -17.00
N SER A 326 9.51 -0.40 -16.95
CA SER A 326 10.95 -0.48 -16.70
C SER A 326 11.46 0.75 -15.96
N VAL A 327 12.42 0.53 -15.07
CA VAL A 327 13.25 1.57 -14.45
C VAL A 327 14.18 2.18 -15.50
N THR A 328 14.43 3.48 -15.46
CA THR A 328 15.39 4.17 -16.34
C THR A 328 16.71 4.48 -15.62
N LEU A 329 17.75 4.78 -16.40
CA LEU A 329 19.11 4.95 -15.91
C LEU A 329 19.29 6.12 -14.91
N ASP A 330 18.43 7.12 -14.96
CA ASP A 330 18.38 8.23 -14.00
C ASP A 330 18.10 7.72 -12.57
N PHE A 331 17.11 6.84 -12.41
CA PHE A 331 16.79 6.21 -11.13
C PHE A 331 17.75 5.08 -10.75
N ALA A 332 18.10 4.21 -11.70
CA ALA A 332 18.91 3.03 -11.42
C ALA A 332 20.40 3.34 -11.20
N CYS A 333 20.92 4.39 -11.84
CA CYS A 333 22.36 4.67 -11.88
C CYS A 333 22.68 6.12 -11.48
N GLN A 334 22.04 7.10 -12.12
CA GLN A 334 22.41 8.52 -11.97
C GLN A 334 22.16 9.05 -10.55
N ARG A 335 21.24 8.45 -9.78
CA ARG A 335 21.05 8.72 -8.35
C ARG A 335 22.37 8.68 -7.56
N CYS A 336 23.21 7.68 -7.79
CA CYS A 336 24.52 7.56 -7.16
C CYS A 336 25.64 8.17 -8.02
N HIS A 337 25.47 8.14 -9.35
CA HIS A 337 26.45 8.61 -10.34
C HIS A 337 26.09 9.97 -10.94
N GLY A 338 25.64 10.92 -10.13
CA GLY A 338 25.11 12.22 -10.59
C GLY A 338 26.08 13.09 -11.39
N GLY A 339 27.39 12.79 -11.33
CA GLY A 339 28.42 13.44 -12.14
C GLY A 339 28.55 12.94 -13.58
N HIS A 340 27.84 11.87 -13.96
CA HIS A 340 27.92 11.27 -15.29
C HIS A 340 26.64 11.46 -16.10
N SER A 341 26.81 11.56 -17.42
CA SER A 341 25.68 11.65 -18.35
C SER A 341 25.00 10.29 -18.53
N LEU A 342 23.71 10.27 -18.86
CA LEU A 342 22.98 9.02 -19.16
C LEU A 342 23.62 8.26 -20.34
N ASN A 343 24.18 8.96 -21.34
CA ASN A 343 24.92 8.34 -22.44
C ASN A 343 26.14 7.55 -21.93
N THR A 344 26.88 8.13 -20.98
CA THR A 344 28.01 7.43 -20.34
C THR A 344 27.53 6.22 -19.57
N LEU A 345 26.49 6.37 -18.74
CA LEU A 345 25.95 5.29 -17.92
C LEU A 345 25.37 4.13 -18.75
N SER A 346 24.73 4.43 -19.88
CA SER A 346 24.19 3.43 -20.80
C SER A 346 25.25 2.47 -21.36
N VAL A 347 26.46 2.96 -21.62
CA VAL A 347 27.58 2.12 -22.12
C VAL A 347 27.93 1.02 -21.12
N PHE A 348 27.90 1.33 -19.82
CA PHE A 348 28.22 0.38 -18.76
C PHE A 348 27.04 -0.49 -18.34
N ALA A 349 25.81 0.01 -18.47
CA ALA A 349 24.60 -0.73 -18.11
C ALA A 349 24.31 -1.89 -19.08
N LYS A 350 24.71 -1.78 -20.34
CA LYS A 350 24.54 -2.85 -21.34
C LYS A 350 25.46 -4.04 -21.03
N GLY A 351 24.89 -5.23 -20.93
CA GLY A 351 25.64 -6.44 -20.60
C GLY A 351 26.20 -6.43 -19.18
N PHE A 352 25.60 -5.65 -18.26
CA PHE A 352 26.13 -5.45 -16.91
C PHE A 352 26.32 -6.74 -16.10
N HIS A 353 25.62 -7.82 -16.42
CA HIS A 353 25.79 -9.12 -15.75
C HIS A 353 26.58 -10.15 -16.57
N GLU A 354 27.08 -9.78 -17.76
CA GLU A 354 27.91 -10.66 -18.58
C GLU A 354 29.30 -10.81 -17.95
N ARG A 355 29.89 -12.01 -18.03
CA ARG A 355 31.22 -12.29 -17.46
C ARG A 355 32.27 -11.37 -18.10
N GLN A 356 33.24 -10.90 -17.33
CA GLN A 356 34.32 -10.00 -17.81
C GLN A 356 35.03 -10.50 -19.09
N LEU A 357 35.20 -11.82 -19.24
CA LEU A 357 35.80 -12.42 -20.45
C LEU A 357 34.95 -12.22 -21.71
N ASP A 358 33.63 -12.14 -21.55
CA ASP A 358 32.68 -11.89 -22.63
C ASP A 358 32.62 -10.38 -22.97
N ARG A 359 32.78 -9.50 -21.97
CA ARG A 359 32.88 -8.03 -22.19
C ARG A 359 34.18 -7.59 -22.89
N LEU A 360 35.29 -8.30 -22.64
CA LEU A 360 36.54 -8.09 -23.38
C LEU A 360 36.42 -8.40 -24.88
N GLN A 361 35.48 -9.27 -25.27
CA GLN A 361 35.18 -9.57 -26.67
C GLN A 361 34.21 -8.55 -27.30
N SER A 362 33.40 -7.86 -26.49
CA SER A 362 32.44 -6.84 -26.96
C SER A 362 33.01 -5.41 -27.00
N GLY A 363 34.26 -5.20 -26.57
CA GLY A 363 34.97 -3.92 -26.73
C GLY A 363 34.58 -2.84 -25.72
N VAL A 364 33.90 -3.20 -24.63
CA VAL A 364 33.55 -2.25 -23.55
C VAL A 364 34.79 -2.07 -22.65
N GLY A 365 35.41 -0.89 -22.76
CA GLY A 365 36.71 -0.57 -22.15
C GLY A 365 36.70 -0.63 -20.62
N LEU A 366 37.61 -1.43 -20.06
CA LEU A 366 37.83 -1.64 -18.62
C LEU A 366 38.76 -0.60 -17.96
N ASN A 367 39.05 0.54 -18.61
CA ASN A 367 40.19 1.37 -18.22
C ASN A 367 39.88 2.75 -17.64
N ASP A 368 38.63 3.10 -17.38
CA ASP A 368 38.29 4.38 -16.71
C ASP A 368 37.52 4.14 -15.41
N TRP A 369 38.25 3.66 -14.40
CA TRP A 369 37.96 3.88 -12.98
C TRP A 369 39.26 4.17 -12.23
#